data_AF-A0A8I1WBA8-F1
#
_entry.id   AF-A0A8I1WBA8-F1
#
_cell.length_a   1.000
_cell.length_b   1.000
_cell.length_c   1.000
_cell.angle_alpha   90.00
_cell.angle_beta   90.00
_cell.angle_gamma   90.00
#
_symmetry.space_group_name_H-M   'P 1'
#
loop_
_entity.id
_entity.type
_entity.pdbx_description
1 polymer ?
#
loop_
_entity_poly.entity_id
_entity_poly.type
_entity_poly.pdbx_seq_one_letter_code
_entity_poly.pdbx_strand_id
1 'polypeptide(L)'
;MSTIKLLVGLANPGDEYAATRHNAGAWYLDLLSRRYNTSLKAEAKFFGYTGRGSIHGQDVRLLVPTTFMNLRGKAVAAKASFYRL
;
A
#
# COMPACT_ATOMS: atom_id res chain seq x y z
N MET A 1 4.84 2.46 -23.13
CA MET A 1 5.33 1.90 -21.84
C MET A 1 4.22 2.01 -20.81
N SER A 2 4.06 1.03 -19.93
CA SER A 2 3.05 1.07 -18.85
C SER A 2 3.58 1.89 -17.68
N THR A 3 2.80 2.86 -17.21
CA THR A 3 3.14 3.70 -16.06
C THR A 3 2.65 3.02 -14.77
N ILE A 4 3.51 2.93 -13.75
CA ILE A 4 3.11 2.38 -12.45
C ILE A 4 2.13 3.35 -11.78
N LYS A 5 0.88 2.91 -11.59
CA LYS A 5 -0.19 3.70 -10.95
C LYS A 5 -0.44 3.35 -9.49
N LEU A 6 0.00 2.16 -9.06
CA LEU A 6 -0.24 1.63 -7.72
C LEU A 6 0.97 0.85 -7.23
N LEU A 7 1.45 1.22 -6.05
CA LEU A 7 2.44 0.45 -5.28
C LEU A 7 1.75 -0.17 -4.07
N VAL A 8 1.99 -1.46 -3.83
CA VAL A 8 1.40 -2.21 -2.73
C VAL A 8 2.51 -2.77 -1.83
N GLY A 9 2.48 -2.40 -0.56
CA GLY A 9 3.40 -2.87 0.47
C GLY A 9 2.72 -3.96 1.27
N LEU A 10 3.12 -5.22 1.05
CA LEU A 10 2.56 -6.35 1.78
C LEU A 10 3.05 -6.35 3.23
N ALA A 11 2.12 -6.59 4.16
CA ALA A 11 2.38 -6.74 5.59
C ALA A 11 1.30 -7.59 6.27
N ASN A 12 1.64 -8.16 7.41
CA ASN A 12 0.69 -8.65 8.40
C ASN A 12 0.33 -7.53 9.40
N PRO A 13 -0.96 -7.39 9.76
CA PRO A 13 -1.39 -6.46 10.80
C PRO A 13 -0.99 -6.97 12.19
N GLY A 14 -0.73 -6.05 13.13
CA GLY A 14 -0.36 -6.35 14.52
C GLY A 14 1.09 -5.99 14.84
N ASP A 15 1.31 -5.42 16.03
CA ASP A 15 2.62 -4.91 16.47
C ASP A 15 3.68 -6.01 16.55
N GLU A 16 3.27 -7.24 16.88
CA GLU A 16 4.11 -8.43 16.89
C GLU A 16 4.74 -8.76 15.52
N TYR A 17 4.12 -8.33 14.41
CA TYR A 17 4.63 -8.55 13.05
C TYR A 17 5.40 -7.35 12.49
N ALA A 18 5.36 -6.19 13.17
CA ALA A 18 5.88 -4.93 12.66
C ALA A 18 7.37 -5.00 12.30
N ALA A 19 8.16 -5.78 13.05
CA ALA A 19 9.61 -5.95 12.85
C ALA A 19 9.98 -7.24 12.08
N THR A 20 9.00 -7.97 11.54
CA THR A 20 9.28 -9.21 10.79
C THR A 20 9.68 -8.91 9.34
N ARG A 21 10.61 -9.70 8.77
CA ARG A 21 11.00 -9.60 7.34
C ARG A 21 9.81 -9.66 6.39
N HIS A 22 8.71 -10.25 6.83
CA HIS A 22 7.46 -10.35 6.11
C HIS A 22 6.79 -8.99 5.82
N ASN A 23 7.07 -7.96 6.64
CA ASN A 23 6.51 -6.62 6.52
C ASN A 23 7.43 -5.64 5.77
N ALA A 24 8.49 -6.14 5.10
CA ALA A 24 9.42 -5.31 4.34
C ALA A 24 8.73 -4.44 3.27
N GLY A 25 7.63 -4.93 2.68
CA GLY A 25 6.84 -4.15 1.72
C GLY A 25 6.20 -2.91 2.36
N ALA A 26 5.67 -3.03 3.57
CA ALA A 26 5.14 -1.88 4.31
C ALA A 26 6.25 -0.92 4.75
N TRP A 27 7.41 -1.43 5.18
CA TRP A 27 8.55 -0.57 5.50
C TRP A 27 9.01 0.26 4.30
N TYR A 28 9.07 -0.37 3.13
CA TYR A 28 9.40 0.32 1.89
C TYR A 28 8.39 1.43 1.59
N LEU A 29 7.09 1.16 1.70
CA LEU A 29 6.07 2.18 1.47
C LEU A 29 6.06 3.29 2.51
N ASP A 30 6.34 2.99 3.77
CA ASP A 30 6.49 4.02 4.81
C ASP A 30 7.67 4.95 4.49
N LEU A 31 8.84 4.40 4.19
CA LEU A 31 10.01 5.18 3.78
C LEU A 31 9.76 5.98 2.50
N LEU A 32 9.08 5.38 1.52
CA LEU A 32 8.71 6.03 0.26
C LEU A 32 7.75 7.19 0.51
N SER A 33 6.75 6.99 1.37
CA SER A 33 5.77 8.02 1.72
C SER A 33 6.45 9.23 2.37
N ARG A 34 7.41 9.01 3.28
CA ARG A 34 8.21 10.08 3.89
C ARG A 34 9.09 10.80 2.87
N ARG A 35 9.75 10.06 1.97
CA ARG A 35 10.62 10.62 0.93
C ARG A 35 9.85 11.54 -0.02
N TYR A 36 8.63 11.18 -0.39
CA TYR A 36 7.78 11.94 -1.32
C TYR A 36 6.71 12.76 -0.62
N ASN A 37 6.89 13.06 0.68
CA ASN A 37 5.98 13.85 1.51
C ASN A 37 4.49 13.49 1.33
N THR A 38 4.21 12.20 1.27
CA THR A 38 2.88 11.62 1.11
C THR A 38 2.44 11.02 2.43
N SER A 39 1.20 11.28 2.85
CA SER A 39 0.64 10.66 4.05
C SER A 39 -0.07 9.36 3.71
N LEU A 40 0.19 8.30 4.49
CA LEU A 40 -0.60 7.09 4.52
C LEU A 40 -1.72 7.26 5.56
N LYS A 41 -2.98 7.14 5.15
CA LYS A 41 -4.16 7.28 6.01
C LYS A 41 -4.95 5.99 6.03
N ALA A 42 -5.51 5.62 7.18
CA ALA A 42 -6.37 4.45 7.29
C ALA A 42 -7.65 4.69 6.48
N GLU A 43 -7.97 3.76 5.57
CA GLU A 43 -9.15 3.85 4.72
C GLU A 43 -9.88 2.49 4.72
N ALA A 44 -10.94 2.40 5.54
CA ALA A 44 -11.67 1.16 5.78
C ALA A 44 -12.21 0.51 4.49
N LYS A 45 -12.61 1.32 3.50
CA LYS A 45 -13.10 0.86 2.19
C LYS A 45 -12.07 0.01 1.42
N PHE A 46 -10.78 0.27 1.64
CA PHE A 46 -9.69 -0.44 0.96
C PHE A 46 -8.93 -1.39 1.90
N PHE A 47 -9.45 -1.59 3.11
CA PHE A 47 -8.91 -2.53 4.10
C PHE A 47 -7.42 -2.31 4.38
N GLY A 48 -7.01 -1.05 4.54
CA GLY A 48 -5.61 -0.72 4.82
C GLY A 48 -5.31 0.77 4.85
N TYR A 49 -4.02 1.08 4.86
CA TYR A 49 -3.53 2.45 4.74
C TYR A 49 -3.34 2.81 3.27
N THR A 50 -3.84 3.97 2.86
CA THR A 50 -3.75 4.47 1.49
C THR A 50 -3.07 5.82 1.46
N GLY A 51 -2.37 6.09 0.37
CA GLY A 51 -1.77 7.38 0.09
C GLY A 51 -1.77 7.66 -1.41
N ARG A 52 -1.55 8.92 -1.76
CA ARG A 52 -1.40 9.37 -3.15
C ARG A 52 -0.32 10.45 -3.19
N GLY A 53 0.65 10.27 -4.06
CA GLY A 53 1.79 11.19 -4.18
C GLY A 53 2.30 11.28 -5.60
N SER A 54 3.08 12.32 -5.88
CA SER A 54 3.80 12.47 -7.14
C SER A 54 5.20 11.90 -6.98
N ILE A 55 5.50 10.81 -7.70
CA ILE A 55 6.80 10.16 -7.73
C ILE A 55 7.39 10.39 -9.12
N HIS A 56 8.50 11.13 -9.20
CA HIS A 56 9.11 11.53 -10.48
C HIS A 56 8.13 12.16 -11.48
N GLY A 57 7.20 12.99 -10.97
CA GLY A 57 6.19 13.66 -11.80
C GLY A 57 5.01 12.76 -12.22
N GLN A 58 4.97 11.51 -11.75
CA GLN A 58 3.86 10.58 -12.00
C GLN A 58 2.96 10.46 -10.79
N ASP A 59 1.65 10.47 -11.01
CA ASP A 59 0.67 10.24 -9.96
C ASP A 59 0.64 8.76 -9.57
N VAL A 60 1.08 8.45 -8.35
CA VAL A 60 1.19 7.08 -7.84
C VAL A 60 0.37 6.94 -6.56
N ARG A 61 -0.45 5.90 -6.52
CA ARG A 61 -1.20 5.50 -5.32
C ARG A 61 -0.38 4.49 -4.51
N LEU A 62 -0.45 4.61 -3.20
CA LEU A 62 0.16 3.67 -2.26
C LEU A 62 -0.94 2.86 -1.55
N LEU A 63 -0.67 1.60 -1.23
CA LEU A 63 -1.54 0.75 -0.42
C LEU A 63 -0.69 -0.13 0.52
N VAL A 64 -0.97 -0.07 1.81
CA VAL A 64 -0.53 -1.08 2.78
C VAL A 64 -1.79 -1.77 3.32
N PRO A 65 -2.13 -2.98 2.83
CA PRO A 65 -3.29 -3.72 3.34
C PRO A 65 -3.07 -4.06 4.82
N THR A 66 -4.11 -3.89 5.65
CA THR A 66 -4.13 -4.33 7.05
C THR A 66 -4.94 -5.61 7.22
N THR A 67 -5.11 -6.38 6.15
CA THR A 67 -5.77 -7.68 6.18
C THR A 67 -4.75 -8.78 6.46
N PHE A 68 -5.16 -9.79 7.25
CA PHE A 68 -4.37 -11.00 7.44
C PHE A 68 -4.05 -11.65 6.09
N MET A 69 -2.89 -12.31 6.00
CA MET A 69 -2.32 -12.76 4.72
C MET A 69 -3.24 -13.65 3.88
N ASN A 70 -4.08 -14.42 4.56
CA ASN A 70 -5.10 -15.29 3.95
C ASN A 70 -6.21 -14.53 3.20
N LEU A 71 -6.29 -13.19 3.30
CA LEU A 71 -7.31 -12.36 2.65
C LEU A 71 -6.73 -11.25 1.74
N ARG A 72 -5.40 -11.17 1.58
CA ARG A 72 -4.73 -10.09 0.81
C ARG A 72 -5.15 -10.03 -0.66
N GLY A 73 -5.56 -11.16 -1.25
CA GLY A 73 -6.13 -11.22 -2.59
C GLY A 73 -7.40 -10.36 -2.76
N LYS A 74 -8.26 -10.26 -1.73
CA LYS A 74 -9.48 -9.44 -1.79
C LYS A 74 -9.17 -7.94 -1.79
N ALA A 75 -8.17 -7.50 -1.02
CA ALA A 75 -7.79 -6.07 -0.96
C ALA A 75 -7.14 -5.59 -2.26
N VAL A 76 -6.25 -6.41 -2.83
CA VAL A 76 -5.60 -6.10 -4.12
C VAL A 76 -6.62 -6.13 -5.26
N ALA A 77 -7.47 -7.16 -5.32
CA ALA A 77 -8.53 -7.26 -6.34
C ALA A 77 -9.56 -6.12 -6.25
N ALA A 78 -9.96 -5.72 -5.03
CA ALA A 78 -10.88 -4.60 -4.83
C ALA A 78 -10.30 -3.27 -5.34
N LYS A 79 -9.01 -3.00 -5.08
CA LYS A 79 -8.37 -1.76 -5.54
C LYS A 79 -8.09 -1.76 -7.05
N ALA A 80 -7.66 -2.90 -7.62
CA ALA A 80 -7.44 -3.03 -9.07
C ALA A 80 -8.74 -2.89 -9.88
N SER A 81 -9.81 -3.56 -9.43
CA SER A 81 -11.13 -3.49 -10.08
C SER A 81 -11.74 -2.08 -9.97
N PHE A 82 -11.64 -1.44 -8.80
CA PHE A 82 -12.17 -0.08 -8.58
C PHE A 82 -11.51 0.98 -9.45
N TYR A 83 -10.19 0.88 -9.67
CA TYR A 83 -9.44 1.85 -10.49
C TYR A 83 -9.28 1.44 -11.96
N ARG A 84 -9.84 0.30 -12.38
CA ARG A 84 -9.66 -0.27 -13.74
C ARG A 84 -8.18 -0.25 -14.17
N LEU A 85 -7.33 -0.81 -13.31
CA LEU A 85 -5.90 -0.95 -13.56
C LEU A 85 -5.60 -2.12 -14.49
#